data_AF-Q2Y4D7-F1
#
_entry.id   AF-Q2Y4D7-F1
#
_cell.length_a   1.000
_cell.length_b   1.000
_cell.length_c   1.000
_cell.angle_alpha   90.00
_cell.angle_beta   90.00
_cell.angle_gamma   90.00
#
_symmetry.space_group_name_H-M   'P 1'
#
loop_
_entity.id
_entity.type
_entity.pdbx_description
1 polymer ?
#
loop_
_entity_poly.entity_id
_entity_poly.type
_entity_poly.pdbx_seq_one_letter_code
_entity_poly.pdbx_strand_id
1 'polypeptide(L)' 'MPMNLEQLRFKRTNEKGYIFNSSNGDVYELNETSSIIAEGFFNNNLEESIKTILEIYHVDESTVQNDVDEFCKFIREICE' A
#
# COMPACT_ATOMS: atom_id res chain seq x y z
N MET A 1 -17.98 0.72 -8.02
CA MET A 1 -17.89 2.20 -7.99
C MET A 1 -16.41 2.56 -8.06
N PRO A 2 -16.00 3.67 -8.68
CA PRO A 2 -14.60 4.09 -8.64
C PRO A 2 -14.19 4.40 -7.19
N MET A 3 -13.05 3.87 -6.74
CA MET A 3 -12.50 4.15 -5.41
C MET A 3 -12.17 5.64 -5.29
N ASN A 4 -12.72 6.31 -4.28
CA ASN A 4 -12.40 7.71 -4.01
C ASN A 4 -11.09 7.81 -3.23
N LEU A 5 -9.96 7.73 -3.95
CA LEU A 5 -8.63 7.83 -3.36
C LEU A 5 -8.29 9.24 -2.86
N GLU A 6 -9.08 10.28 -3.23
CA GLU A 6 -8.81 11.66 -2.83
C GLU A 6 -8.93 11.89 -1.32
N GLN A 7 -9.61 10.98 -0.60
CA GLN A 7 -9.72 11.02 0.86
C GLN A 7 -8.52 10.40 1.58
N LEU A 8 -7.64 9.69 0.87
CA LEU A 8 -6.51 9.01 1.47
C LEU A 8 -5.25 9.88 1.34
N ARG A 9 -4.50 9.99 2.43
CA ARG A 9 -3.17 10.60 2.46
C ARG A 9 -2.18 9.57 2.95
N PHE A 10 -1.23 9.21 2.10
CA PHE A 10 -0.16 8.31 2.45
C PHE A 10 1.11 9.07 2.82
N LYS A 11 1.79 8.61 3.88
CA LYS A 11 3.14 9.05 4.21
C LYS A 11 3.96 7.87 4.70
N ARG A 12 5.13 7.69 4.10
CA ARG A 12 6.17 6.77 4.60
C ARG A 12 7.16 7.52 5.49
N THR A 13 7.55 6.89 6.59
CA THR A 13 8.61 7.32 7.51
C THR A 13 9.49 6.11 7.85
N ASN A 14 10.71 6.08 7.32
CA ASN A 14 11.62 4.94 7.45
C ASN A 14 10.95 3.63 6.97
N GLU A 15 10.87 2.63 7.85
CA GLU A 15 10.32 1.29 7.60
C GLU A 15 8.79 1.22 7.77
N LYS A 16 8.12 2.32 8.13
CA LYS A 16 6.68 2.36 8.37
C LYS A 16 5.95 3.31 7.43
N GLY A 17 4.72 2.95 7.12
CA GLY A 17 3.81 3.70 6.27
C GLY A 17 2.54 4.03 7.05
N TYR A 18 1.97 5.19 6.78
CA TYR A 18 0.74 5.65 7.41
C TYR A 18 -0.24 6.08 6.32
N ILE A 19 -1.46 5.57 6.40
CA ILE A 19 -2.59 6.03 5.59
C ILE A 19 -3.55 6.76 6.51
N PHE A 20 -3.78 8.03 6.23
CA PHE A 20 -4.80 8.84 6.87
C PHE A 20 -6.03 8.92 5.97
N ASN A 21 -7.19 8.56 6.51
CA ASN A 21 -8.48 8.72 5.84
C ASN A 21 -9.16 10.01 6.32
N SER A 22 -9.22 11.02 5.46
CA SER A 22 -9.82 12.31 5.80
C SER A 22 -11.34 12.29 5.95
N SER A 23 -12.00 11.23 5.50
CA SER A 23 -13.47 11.13 5.57
C SER A 23 -13.97 10.71 6.95
N ASN A 24 -13.18 9.93 7.69
CA ASN A 24 -13.55 9.45 9.02
C ASN A 24 -12.51 9.75 10.11
N GLY A 25 -11.31 10.23 9.75
CA GLY A 25 -10.24 10.58 10.68
C GLY A 25 -9.34 9.41 11.09
N ASP A 26 -9.54 8.22 10.53
CA ASP A 26 -8.76 7.03 10.88
C ASP A 26 -7.31 7.11 10.36
N VAL A 27 -6.41 6.51 11.12
CA VAL A 27 -5.00 6.32 10.76
C VAL A 27 -4.67 4.84 10.79
N TYR A 28 -4.15 4.35 9.66
CA TYR A 28 -3.74 2.96 9.48
C TYR A 28 -2.23 2.91 9.38
N GLU A 29 -1.60 2.15 10.27
CA GLU A 29 -0.17 1.86 10.23
C GLU A 29 0.07 0.63 9.35
N LEU A 30 1.00 0.74 8.41
CA LEU A 30 1.43 -0.31 7.52
C LEU A 30 2.76 -0.88 7.98
N ASN A 31 2.91 -2.19 7.83
CA ASN A 31 4.21 -2.85 7.94
C ASN A 31 5.13 -2.45 6.78
N GLU A 32 6.40 -2.88 6.82
CA GLU A 32 7.40 -2.45 5.85
C GLU A 32 7.02 -2.82 4.39
N THR A 33 6.66 -4.07 4.13
CA THR A 33 6.26 -4.54 2.80
C THR A 33 5.03 -3.77 2.27
N SER A 34 3.98 -3.66 3.07
CA SER A 34 2.77 -2.90 2.71
C SER A 34 3.07 -1.41 2.53
N SER A 35 4.09 -0.87 3.20
CA SER A 35 4.53 0.51 3.00
C SER A 35 5.19 0.73 1.64
N ILE A 36 5.99 -0.23 1.18
CA ILE A 36 6.62 -0.21 -0.15
C ILE A 36 5.55 -0.36 -1.24
N ILE A 37 4.57 -1.26 -1.02
CA ILE A 37 3.42 -1.42 -1.91
C ILE A 37 2.58 -0.13 -1.97
N ALA A 38 2.27 0.47 -0.83
CA ALA A 38 1.51 1.72 -0.75
C ALA A 38 2.23 2.87 -1.45
N GLU A 39 3.53 3.01 -1.26
CA GLU A 39 4.35 4.00 -1.96
C GLU A 39 4.25 3.84 -3.49
N GLY A 40 4.34 2.59 -3.96
CA GLY A 40 4.13 2.19 -5.35
C GLY A 40 2.75 2.57 -5.89
N PHE A 41 1.73 2.24 -5.11
CA PHE A 41 0.33 2.45 -5.45
C PHE A 41 -0.01 3.95 -5.57
N PHE A 42 0.33 4.75 -4.57
CA PHE A 42 -0.01 6.18 -4.55
C PHE A 42 0.82 7.03 -5.52
N ASN A 43 2.01 6.58 -5.91
CA ASN A 43 2.88 7.27 -6.88
C ASN A 43 2.75 6.73 -8.32
N ASN A 44 1.87 5.75 -8.58
CA ASN A 44 1.71 5.08 -9.87
C ASN A 44 2.98 4.35 -10.36
N ASN A 45 3.79 3.79 -9.45
CA ASN A 45 4.99 3.01 -9.74
C ASN A 45 4.99 1.64 -9.04
N LEU A 46 3.82 1.01 -8.93
CA LEU A 46 3.63 -0.28 -8.24
C LEU A 46 4.57 -1.40 -8.76
N GLU A 47 4.83 -1.47 -10.07
CA GLU A 47 5.72 -2.46 -10.66
C GLU A 47 7.17 -2.34 -10.11
N GLU A 48 7.65 -1.11 -9.90
CA GLU A 48 8.98 -0.85 -9.35
C GLU A 48 9.06 -1.23 -7.86
N SER A 49 8.00 -0.94 -7.10
CA SER A 49 7.87 -1.38 -5.71
C SER A 49 7.90 -2.91 -5.58
N ILE A 50 7.19 -3.62 -6.46
CA ILE A 50 7.19 -5.10 -6.48
C ILE A 50 8.61 -5.63 -6.76
N LYS A 51 9.32 -5.07 -7.75
CA LYS A 51 10.71 -5.45 -8.05
C LYS A 51 11.62 -5.24 -6.85
N THR A 52 11.48 -4.11 -6.16
CA THR A 52 12.24 -3.81 -4.94
C THR A 52 12.03 -4.86 -3.86
N ILE A 53 10.78 -5.30 -3.65
CA ILE A 53 10.46 -6.33 -2.65
C ILE A 53 11.10 -7.67 -3.03
N LEU A 54 11.00 -8.07 -4.29
CA LEU A 54 11.58 -9.33 -4.79
C LEU A 54 13.11 -9.35 -4.65
N GLU A 55 13.76 -8.22 -4.93
CA GLU A 55 15.23 -8.08 -4.84
C GLU A 55 15.73 -8.07 -3.39
N ILE A 56 15.05 -7.36 -2.48
CA ILE A 56 15.51 -7.18 -1.10
C ILE A 56 15.17 -8.38 -0.22
N TYR A 57 13.97 -8.94 -0.34
CA TYR A 57 13.47 -9.96 0.59
C TYR A 57 13.63 -11.39 0.08
N HIS A 58 14.08 -11.58 -1.16
CA HIS A 58 14.26 -12.91 -1.78
C HIS A 58 13.02 -13.81 -1.65
N VAL A 59 11.84 -13.19 -1.75
CA VAL A 59 10.54 -13.87 -1.76
C VAL A 59 10.12 -14.21 -3.18
N ASP A 60 9.22 -15.18 -3.32
CA ASP A 60 8.65 -15.52 -4.61
C ASP A 60 7.60 -14.48 -5.07
N GLU A 61 7.44 -14.38 -6.39
CA GLU A 61 6.49 -13.44 -7.01
C GLU A 61 5.05 -13.67 -6.56
N SER A 62 4.65 -14.92 -6.28
CA SER A 62 3.28 -15.24 -5.87
C SER A 62 2.97 -14.71 -4.48
N THR A 63 3.94 -14.74 -3.57
CA THR A 63 3.83 -14.14 -2.24
C THR A 63 3.62 -12.63 -2.33
N VAL A 64 4.43 -11.93 -3.13
CA VAL A 64 4.29 -10.47 -3.30
C VAL A 64 2.96 -10.10 -3.96
N GLN A 65 2.50 -10.90 -4.93
CA GLN A 65 1.21 -10.67 -5.57
C GLN A 65 0.05 -10.82 -4.58
N ASN A 66 0.10 -11.80 -3.67
CA ASN A 66 -0.90 -11.94 -2.61
C ASN A 66 -0.90 -10.71 -1.69
N ASP A 67 0.28 -10.20 -1.30
CA ASP A 67 0.38 -8.99 -0.47
C ASP A 67 -0.21 -7.75 -1.18
N VAL A 68 -0.01 -7.63 -2.50
CA VAL A 68 -0.59 -6.56 -3.32
C VAL A 68 -2.11 -6.68 -3.37
N ASP A 69 -2.63 -7.90 -3.55
CA ASP A 69 -4.07 -8.16 -3.62
C ASP A 69 -4.74 -7.88 -2.26
N GLU A 70 -4.13 -8.29 -1.15
CA GLU A 70 -4.58 -7.99 0.21
C GLU A 70 -4.57 -6.49 0.48
N PHE A 71 -3.50 -5.79 0.07
CA PHE A 71 -3.42 -4.33 0.18
C PHE A 71 -4.53 -3.65 -0.62
N CYS A 72 -4.75 -4.05 -1.88
CA CYS A 72 -5.80 -3.49 -2.72
C CYS A 72 -7.20 -3.72 -2.12
N LYS A 73 -7.43 -4.89 -1.51
CA LYS A 73 -8.66 -5.20 -0.81
C LYS A 73 -8.85 -4.28 0.40
N PHE A 74 -7.82 -4.12 1.22
CA PHE A 74 -7.83 -3.19 2.35
C PHE A 74 -8.14 -1.74 1.92
N ILE A 75 -7.49 -1.24 0.87
CA ILE A 75 -7.76 0.11 0.35
C ILE A 75 -9.22 0.25 -0.09
N ARG A 76 -9.79 -0.79 -0.71
CA ARG A 76 -11.21 -0.78 -1.09
C ARG A 76 -12.12 -0.69 0.14
N GLU A 77 -11.85 -1.48 1.18
CA GLU A 77 -12.65 -1.49 2.41
C GLU A 77 -12.64 -0.13 3.14
N ILE A 78 -11.52 0.60 3.12
CA ILE A 78 -11.45 1.94 3.74
C ILE A 78 -11.94 3.07 2.81
N CYS A 79 -12.25 2.75 1.56
CA CYS A 79 -12.79 3.68 0.56
C CYS A 79 -14.30 3.56 0.34
N GLU A 80 -14.92 2.50 0.85
CA GLU A 80 -16.38 2.27 0.86
C GLU A 80 -17.07 3.02 2.02
#